data_AF-A0A517M712-F1
#
_entry.id   AF-A0A517M712-F1
#
_cell.length_a   1.000
_cell.length_b   1.000
_cell.length_c   1.000
_cell.angle_alpha   90.00
_cell.angle_beta   90.00
_cell.angle_gamma   90.00
#
_symmetry.space_group_name_H-M   'P 1'
#
loop_
_entity.id
_entity.type
_entity.pdbx_description
1 polymer ?
#
loop_
_entity_poly.entity_id
_entity_poly.type
_entity_poly.pdbx_seq_one_letter_code
_entity_poly.pdbx_strand_id
1 'polypeptide(L)'
;MARIEMKRLLRLLTGTVLVLLALIILWRNETRFNLYRAAAATSEVASLDAVSSGSLISWTGPMDPGLTIPGEFIDRFNGFLAVSRKTDIYCWRRKTYSGRRGTIWDVWHGRVERKRGLLGRRYVWRLGWSTKLNNNRRNQEIERRCKPKEMLAAEYRIGALPIESRSIQFSGSHQAINPRSLRLSETGSQLGMAVRMPVFYLSKGEQDRAGDERVRYTGIVAPRVATYFGKLQAGRGVAHRFEPPAGLLYQIFADPGTLHLIVAGDRATALASLRLNGQMQTWTTRGLGTALFVLGVYVLIGWMTGFLFHLPTLRWVAESGRFVSALVIGLPVAILVMAAAYLIAHPWLLVVIAIGIAAAIGRLWWRARSSQQALQRDLTRQYGHPLEAGELKDLEFLQLAQLAISHEGIHQDESKVMRKWAKKHRWNQEKYDSMIARARDKHDKARSAPPSETQLCNLIRLAMADGTLAIHEMQSILKVSEQLGYDRRTIETIVKRLQRSTTGIIPRPTKKRRRPRNPLASAARRKK
;
A
#
# COMPACT_ATOMS: atom_id res chain seq x y z
N MET A 1 -38.18 -6.45 -15.32
CA MET A 1 -36.72 -6.61 -15.48
C MET A 1 -35.93 -5.30 -15.28
N ALA A 2 -36.31 -4.16 -15.89
CA ALA A 2 -35.57 -2.88 -15.81
C ALA A 2 -35.13 -2.40 -14.40
N ARG A 3 -35.97 -2.57 -13.36
CA ARG A 3 -35.61 -2.18 -11.97
C ARG A 3 -34.50 -3.03 -11.34
N ILE A 4 -34.31 -4.27 -11.80
CA ILE A 4 -33.26 -5.16 -11.29
C ILE A 4 -31.91 -4.78 -11.91
N GLU A 5 -31.90 -4.48 -13.21
CA GLU A 5 -30.71 -4.04 -13.93
C GLU A 5 -30.20 -2.68 -13.44
N MET A 6 -31.10 -1.71 -13.23
CA MET A 6 -30.73 -0.40 -12.69
C MET A 6 -30.05 -0.50 -11.31
N LYS A 7 -30.51 -1.41 -10.44
CA LYS A 7 -29.89 -1.67 -9.13
C LYS A 7 -28.55 -2.39 -9.22
N ARG A 8 -28.30 -3.13 -10.30
CA ARG A 8 -27.00 -3.80 -10.56
C ARG A 8 -26.00 -2.78 -11.09
N LEU A 9 -26.39 -1.98 -12.07
CA LEU A 9 -25.58 -0.88 -12.61
C LEU A 9 -25.17 0.11 -11.52
N LEU A 10 -26.12 0.53 -10.67
CA LEU A 10 -25.84 1.45 -9.57
C LEU A 10 -24.78 0.90 -8.59
N ARG A 11 -24.81 -0.40 -8.30
CA ARG A 11 -23.83 -1.05 -7.41
C ARG A 11 -22.44 -1.10 -8.04
N LEU A 12 -22.36 -1.44 -9.32
CA LEU A 12 -21.10 -1.43 -10.07
C LEU A 12 -20.46 -0.04 -10.07
N LEU A 13 -21.25 1.00 -10.40
CA LEU A 13 -20.79 2.39 -10.40
C LEU A 13 -20.36 2.82 -9.00
N THR A 14 -21.15 2.52 -7.96
CA THR A 14 -20.81 2.87 -6.58
C THR A 14 -19.51 2.22 -6.13
N GLY A 15 -19.33 0.92 -6.40
CA GLY A 15 -18.11 0.20 -6.06
C GLY A 15 -16.88 0.78 -6.77
N THR A 16 -17.01 1.08 -8.07
CA THR A 16 -15.93 1.67 -8.87
C THR A 16 -15.53 3.05 -8.36
N VAL A 17 -16.51 3.92 -8.09
CA VAL A 17 -16.27 5.27 -7.55
C VAL A 17 -15.59 5.20 -6.18
N LEU A 18 -16.00 4.28 -5.30
CA LEU A 18 -15.37 4.09 -4.00
C LEU A 18 -13.90 3.66 -4.14
N VAL A 19 -13.62 2.70 -5.03
CA VAL A 19 -12.25 2.25 -5.32
C VAL A 19 -11.39 3.41 -5.82
N LEU A 20 -11.85 4.17 -6.82
CA LEU A 20 -11.08 5.29 -7.38
C LEU A 20 -10.84 6.39 -6.34
N LEU A 21 -11.86 6.74 -5.55
CA LEU A 21 -11.74 7.75 -4.51
C LEU A 21 -10.78 7.30 -3.41
N ALA A 22 -10.80 6.02 -3.02
CA ALA A 22 -9.86 5.45 -2.07
C ALA A 22 -8.41 5.50 -2.60
N LEU A 23 -8.19 5.18 -3.87
CA LEU A 23 -6.86 5.29 -4.50
C LEU A 23 -6.34 6.72 -4.49
N ILE A 24 -7.18 7.70 -4.83
CA ILE A 24 -6.81 9.12 -4.80
C ILE A 24 -6.45 9.57 -3.38
N ILE A 25 -7.23 9.14 -2.37
CA ILE A 25 -6.95 9.45 -0.96
C ILE A 25 -5.61 8.86 -0.52
N LEU A 26 -5.36 7.58 -0.81
CA LEU A 26 -4.12 6.90 -0.46
C LEU A 26 -2.92 7.54 -1.16
N TRP A 27 -3.04 7.82 -2.45
CA TRP A 27 -1.99 8.47 -3.22
C TRP A 27 -1.65 9.85 -2.67
N ARG A 28 -2.66 10.73 -2.54
CA ARG A 28 -2.47 12.10 -2.04
C ARG A 28 -1.86 12.11 -0.63
N ASN A 29 -2.16 11.10 0.18
CA ASN A 29 -1.59 10.97 1.50
C ASN A 29 -0.08 10.66 1.48
N GLU A 30 0.37 9.76 0.59
CA GLU A 30 1.80 9.42 0.47
C GLU A 30 2.61 10.52 -0.19
N THR A 31 2.01 11.29 -1.10
CA THR A 31 2.66 12.43 -1.77
C THR A 31 2.47 13.76 -1.04
N ARG A 32 1.87 13.75 0.15
CA ARG A 32 1.56 14.98 0.88
C ARG A 32 2.84 15.67 1.36
N PHE A 33 2.82 17.00 1.33
CA PHE A 33 3.89 17.82 1.89
C PHE A 33 4.14 17.51 3.38
N ASN A 34 5.39 17.21 3.72
CA ASN A 34 5.79 16.88 5.08
C ASN A 34 6.24 18.15 5.84
N LEU A 35 5.29 18.75 6.57
CA LEU A 35 5.53 19.95 7.38
C LEU A 35 6.64 19.76 8.42
N TYR A 36 6.76 18.58 9.03
CA TYR A 36 7.83 18.29 9.99
C TYR A 36 9.20 18.36 9.33
N ARG A 37 9.38 17.74 8.15
CA ARG A 37 10.65 17.77 7.43
C ARG A 37 11.03 19.18 7.00
N ALA A 38 10.05 19.96 6.53
CA ALA A 38 10.25 21.36 6.15
C ALA A 38 10.60 22.24 7.35
N ALA A 39 9.90 22.09 8.48
CA ALA A 39 10.20 22.79 9.72
C ALA A 39 11.58 22.41 10.27
N ALA A 40 11.95 21.12 10.25
CA ALA A 40 13.25 20.65 10.71
C ALA A 40 14.42 21.17 9.85
N ALA A 41 14.18 21.45 8.57
CA ALA A 41 15.17 21.99 7.64
C ALA A 41 15.41 23.51 7.82
N THR A 42 14.59 24.21 8.59
CA THR A 42 14.80 25.64 8.88
C THR A 42 16.02 25.85 9.77
N SER A 43 16.73 26.96 9.60
CA SER A 43 17.84 27.32 10.48
C SER A 43 17.31 27.91 11.80
N GLU A 44 17.82 27.43 12.93
CA GLU A 44 17.54 28.06 14.22
C GLU A 44 18.31 29.36 14.34
N VAL A 45 17.62 30.44 14.71
CA VAL A 45 18.17 31.78 14.71
C VAL A 45 18.21 32.31 16.13
N ALA A 46 19.40 32.71 16.58
CA ALA A 46 19.58 33.35 17.89
C ALA A 46 19.34 34.87 17.85
N SER A 47 19.60 35.51 16.70
CA SER A 47 19.37 36.94 16.48
C SER A 47 18.79 37.20 15.09
N LEU A 48 17.72 37.97 15.00
CA LEU A 48 17.03 38.29 13.74
C LEU A 48 17.89 39.16 12.81
N ASP A 49 18.79 39.99 13.36
CA ASP A 49 19.63 40.91 12.59
C ASP A 49 20.75 40.19 11.81
N ALA A 50 21.13 39.00 12.26
CA ALA A 50 22.18 38.19 11.65
C ALA A 50 21.69 37.38 10.43
N VAL A 51 20.40 37.44 10.10
CA VAL A 51 19.78 36.60 9.08
C VAL A 51 19.37 37.41 7.86
N SER A 52 19.82 36.99 6.69
CA SER A 52 19.41 37.58 5.42
C SER A 52 17.90 37.44 5.19
N SER A 53 17.29 38.52 4.70
CA SER A 53 15.92 38.47 4.17
C SER A 53 15.83 37.43 3.05
N GLY A 54 14.84 36.56 3.12
CA GLY A 54 14.65 35.44 2.20
C GLY A 54 14.83 34.07 2.84
N SER A 55 15.53 33.98 3.97
CA SER A 55 15.92 32.72 4.60
C SER A 55 14.77 32.02 5.32
N LEU A 56 14.82 30.68 5.35
CA LEU A 56 13.90 29.85 6.13
C LEU A 56 14.40 29.70 7.56
N ILE A 57 13.63 30.20 8.52
CA ILE A 57 14.05 30.30 9.91
C ILE A 57 13.11 29.52 10.84
N SER A 58 13.64 29.12 11.99
CA SER A 58 12.83 28.95 13.18
C SER A 58 13.16 30.01 14.21
N TRP A 59 12.13 30.54 14.86
CA TRP A 59 12.30 31.51 15.92
C TRP A 59 11.46 31.11 17.13
N THR A 60 12.11 30.92 18.28
CA THR A 60 11.45 30.56 19.53
C THR A 60 11.45 31.77 20.47
N GLY A 61 10.32 32.06 21.08
CA GLY A 61 10.22 33.16 22.03
C GLY A 61 8.90 33.18 22.80
N PRO A 62 8.74 34.17 23.70
CA PRO A 62 7.48 34.38 24.39
C PRO A 62 6.41 34.82 23.38
N MET A 63 5.23 34.20 23.45
CA MET A 63 4.09 34.66 22.67
C MET A 63 3.53 35.95 23.28
N ASP A 64 3.02 36.85 22.45
CA ASP A 64 2.34 38.06 22.92
C ASP A 64 1.22 37.74 23.94
N PRO A 65 1.37 38.13 25.23
CA PRO A 65 0.35 37.89 26.25
C PRO A 65 -0.89 38.78 26.06
N GLY A 66 -0.75 39.87 25.31
CA GLY A 66 -1.81 40.80 24.96
C GLY A 66 -2.56 40.46 23.69
N LEU A 67 -2.33 39.29 23.08
CA LEU A 67 -2.95 38.91 21.82
C LEU A 67 -4.48 38.95 21.90
N THR A 68 -5.08 39.86 21.14
CA THR A 68 -6.53 40.03 21.06
C THR A 68 -7.04 39.82 19.64
N ILE A 69 -8.08 39.01 19.49
CA ILE A 69 -8.79 38.81 18.22
C ILE A 69 -10.14 39.55 18.29
N PRO A 70 -10.43 40.49 17.36
CA PRO A 70 -11.72 41.17 17.35
C PRO A 70 -12.83 40.17 16.97
N GLY A 71 -13.95 40.24 17.70
CA GLY A 71 -15.15 39.47 17.37
C GLY A 71 -16.20 40.33 16.66
N GLU A 72 -17.16 39.67 16.01
CA GLU A 72 -18.31 40.35 15.37
C GLU A 72 -19.50 40.48 16.33
N PHE A 73 -19.76 39.44 17.12
CA PHE A 73 -20.85 39.40 18.11
C PHE A 73 -20.33 39.52 19.54
N ILE A 74 -19.04 39.26 19.72
CA ILE A 74 -18.29 39.37 20.97
C ILE A 74 -17.30 40.50 20.76
N ASP A 75 -17.05 41.32 21.76
CA ASP A 75 -16.14 42.47 21.63
C ASP A 75 -14.73 42.01 21.20
N ARG A 76 -14.11 41.15 22.00
CA ARG A 76 -12.78 40.61 21.73
C ARG A 76 -12.55 39.25 22.38
N PHE A 77 -11.60 38.49 21.84
CA PHE A 77 -11.10 37.24 22.40
C PHE A 77 -9.64 37.42 22.79
N ASN A 78 -9.32 37.28 24.08
CA ASN A 78 -7.97 37.49 24.60
C ASN A 78 -7.27 36.14 24.80
N GLY A 79 -5.98 36.06 24.44
CA GLY A 79 -5.16 34.87 24.71
C GLY A 79 -5.43 33.68 23.80
N PHE A 80 -5.92 33.91 22.58
CA PHE A 80 -6.16 32.88 21.57
C PHE A 80 -5.41 33.18 20.28
N LEU A 81 -4.80 32.16 19.67
CA LEU A 81 -4.17 32.24 18.35
C LEU A 81 -5.20 32.31 17.22
N ALA A 82 -6.30 31.57 17.36
CA ALA A 82 -7.39 31.53 16.41
C ALA A 82 -8.70 31.24 17.12
N VAL A 83 -9.81 31.78 16.63
CA VAL A 83 -11.16 31.52 17.15
C VAL A 83 -12.09 31.14 16.01
N SER A 84 -12.76 29.99 16.17
CA SER A 84 -13.79 29.50 15.26
C SER A 84 -15.17 29.67 15.89
N ARG A 85 -16.04 30.38 15.16
CA ARG A 85 -17.46 30.51 15.44
C ARG A 85 -18.24 29.42 14.72
N LYS A 86 -18.89 28.56 15.50
CA LYS A 86 -19.85 27.56 15.01
C LYS A 86 -21.26 28.03 15.31
N THR A 87 -22.15 27.93 14.34
CA THR A 87 -23.53 28.36 14.50
C THR A 87 -24.49 27.25 14.06
N ASP A 88 -25.52 27.06 14.86
CA ASP A 88 -26.63 26.14 14.60
C ASP A 88 -27.92 26.94 14.50
N ILE A 89 -28.81 26.56 13.60
CA ILE A 89 -30.16 27.11 13.46
C ILE A 89 -31.19 26.04 13.78
N TYR A 90 -32.26 26.41 14.48
CA TYR A 90 -33.40 25.54 14.75
C TYR A 90 -34.34 25.59 13.55
N CYS A 91 -34.41 24.51 12.78
CA CYS A 91 -35.20 24.49 11.55
C CYS A 91 -35.80 23.11 11.25
N TRP A 92 -36.74 23.05 10.31
CA TRP A 92 -37.30 21.78 9.87
C TRP A 92 -36.24 20.97 9.10
N ARG A 93 -36.04 19.73 9.56
CA ARG A 93 -35.14 18.77 8.89
C ARG A 93 -35.83 17.44 8.61
N ARG A 94 -35.44 16.84 7.50
CA ARG A 94 -35.94 15.54 7.05
C ARG A 94 -35.22 14.42 7.79
N LYS A 95 -35.95 13.56 8.50
CA LYS A 95 -35.44 12.28 8.99
C LYS A 95 -35.99 11.14 8.13
N THR A 96 -35.11 10.23 7.72
CA THR A 96 -35.49 9.03 6.97
C THR A 96 -35.56 7.85 7.94
N TYR A 97 -36.70 7.16 7.96
CA TYR A 97 -36.84 5.87 8.63
C TYR A 97 -36.75 4.76 7.57
N SER A 98 -35.82 3.82 7.76
CA SER A 98 -35.77 2.57 6.99
C SER A 98 -36.14 1.42 7.91
N GLY A 99 -37.42 1.04 7.94
CA GLY A 99 -37.86 -0.20 8.60
C GLY A 99 -37.74 -1.40 7.65
N ARG A 100 -37.16 -2.51 8.13
CA ARG A 100 -37.47 -3.86 7.60
C ARG A 100 -38.90 -4.22 8.02
N ARG A 101 -39.60 -5.02 7.20
CA ARG A 101 -40.99 -5.48 7.42
C ARG A 101 -41.30 -5.68 8.90
N GLY A 102 -42.21 -4.86 9.42
CA GLY A 102 -42.73 -4.93 10.77
C GLY A 102 -43.77 -3.83 10.92
N THR A 103 -44.92 -4.18 11.48
CA THR A 103 -46.07 -3.30 11.72
C THR A 103 -45.62 -2.03 12.44
N ILE A 104 -45.83 -0.86 11.84
CA ILE A 104 -45.58 0.44 12.47
C ILE A 104 -46.90 0.93 13.06
N TRP A 105 -46.88 1.28 14.34
CA TRP A 105 -47.95 2.00 15.00
C TRP A 105 -47.71 3.50 14.81
N ASP A 106 -48.51 4.16 13.97
CA ASP A 106 -48.53 5.62 13.89
C ASP A 106 -49.60 6.12 14.88
N VAL A 107 -49.20 6.95 15.84
CA VAL A 107 -50.14 7.69 16.71
C VAL A 107 -50.27 9.10 16.14
N TRP A 108 -51.42 9.39 15.55
CA TRP A 108 -51.86 10.73 15.17
C TRP A 108 -53.16 10.99 15.95
N HIS A 109 -53.24 12.09 16.71
CA HIS A 109 -54.42 12.46 17.51
C HIS A 109 -55.02 11.33 18.39
N GLY A 110 -54.19 10.59 19.12
CA GLY A 110 -54.67 9.61 20.12
C GLY A 110 -55.42 8.39 19.56
N ARG A 111 -55.47 8.20 18.24
CA ARG A 111 -56.13 7.04 17.62
C ARG A 111 -55.09 6.16 16.92
N VAL A 112 -55.04 4.89 17.31
CA VAL A 112 -54.09 3.90 16.80
C VAL A 112 -54.71 3.16 15.62
N GLU A 113 -54.18 3.37 14.40
CA GLU A 113 -54.71 2.75 13.17
C GLU A 113 -53.74 1.69 12.61
N ARG A 114 -54.22 0.45 12.41
CA ARG A 114 -53.46 -0.62 11.74
C ARG A 114 -53.49 -0.39 10.23
N LYS A 115 -52.38 0.06 9.63
CA LYS A 115 -52.21 0.05 8.16
C LYS A 115 -51.15 -0.96 7.72
N ARG A 116 -51.56 -1.98 6.95
CA ARG A 116 -50.64 -2.85 6.18
C ARG A 116 -50.09 -2.03 5.00
N GLY A 117 -48.91 -1.45 5.16
CA GLY A 117 -48.26 -0.62 4.14
C GLY A 117 -47.06 -1.29 3.46
N LEU A 118 -47.03 -1.24 2.13
CA LEU A 118 -45.89 -1.60 1.27
C LEU A 118 -44.60 -0.83 1.63
N LEU A 119 -43.45 -1.44 1.32
CA LEU A 119 -42.09 -0.91 1.40
C LEU A 119 -41.94 0.45 0.67
N GLY A 120 -42.22 1.55 1.35
CA GLY A 120 -41.94 2.92 0.92
C GLY A 120 -41.16 3.67 2.00
N ARG A 121 -40.06 4.36 1.62
CA ARG A 121 -39.37 5.27 2.54
C ARG A 121 -40.33 6.39 2.91
N ARG A 122 -40.88 6.39 4.13
CA ARG A 122 -41.61 7.56 4.66
C ARG A 122 -40.60 8.57 5.22
N TYR A 123 -40.81 9.83 4.86
CA TYR A 123 -40.03 10.95 5.38
C TYR A 123 -40.85 11.65 6.46
N VAL A 124 -40.26 11.84 7.63
CA VAL A 124 -40.88 12.64 8.69
C VAL A 124 -40.04 13.90 8.86
N TRP A 125 -40.71 15.05 8.82
CA TRP A 125 -40.11 16.33 9.13
C TRP A 125 -40.14 16.54 10.64
N ARG A 126 -39.00 16.91 11.21
CA ARG A 126 -38.92 17.26 12.64
C ARG A 126 -38.10 18.54 12.79
N LEU A 127 -38.55 19.42 13.66
CA LEU A 127 -37.76 20.55 14.14
C LEU A 127 -36.53 20.04 14.89
N GLY A 128 -35.43 20.78 14.78
CA GLY A 128 -34.19 20.47 15.47
C GLY A 128 -33.04 21.38 15.07
N TRP A 129 -32.01 21.39 15.90
CA TRP A 129 -30.76 22.10 15.62
C TRP A 129 -30.04 21.50 14.41
N SER A 130 -29.54 22.37 13.55
CA SER A 130 -28.81 22.02 12.33
C SER A 130 -27.74 23.07 12.02
N THR A 131 -26.58 22.63 11.54
CA THR A 131 -25.50 23.53 11.07
C THR A 131 -25.80 24.17 9.71
N LYS A 132 -26.83 23.67 9.02
CA LYS A 132 -27.28 24.13 7.69
C LYS A 132 -28.79 24.30 7.66
N LEU A 133 -29.24 25.37 7.02
CA LEU A 133 -30.65 25.59 6.71
C LEU A 133 -31.01 24.77 5.47
N ASN A 134 -31.90 23.79 5.62
CA ASN A 134 -32.35 22.98 4.50
C ASN A 134 -33.33 23.77 3.63
N ASN A 135 -33.09 23.83 2.33
CA ASN A 135 -34.04 24.42 1.39
C ASN A 135 -35.30 23.55 1.32
N ASN A 136 -36.40 24.03 1.90
CA ASN A 136 -37.72 23.42 1.79
C ASN A 136 -38.81 24.44 2.17
N ARG A 137 -40.04 24.17 1.75
CA ARG A 137 -41.19 25.08 1.96
C ARG A 137 -41.40 25.50 3.42
N ARG A 138 -41.07 24.65 4.40
CA ARG A 138 -41.25 24.95 5.84
C ARG A 138 -40.16 25.85 6.43
N ASN A 139 -39.08 26.09 5.69
CA ASN A 139 -37.97 26.95 6.09
C ASN A 139 -37.90 28.22 5.23
N GLN A 140 -38.91 28.52 4.39
CA GLN A 140 -38.84 29.64 3.43
C GLN A 140 -38.70 31.00 4.12
N GLU A 141 -39.32 31.16 5.28
CA GLU A 141 -39.30 32.40 6.07
C GLU A 141 -38.17 32.41 7.13
N ILE A 142 -37.46 31.28 7.28
CA ILE A 142 -36.38 31.16 8.25
C ILE A 142 -35.08 31.69 7.63
N GLU A 143 -34.60 32.81 8.14
CA GLU A 143 -33.28 33.34 7.77
C GLU A 143 -32.22 32.98 8.82
N ARG A 144 -30.97 32.74 8.40
CA ARG A 144 -29.82 32.58 9.30
C ARG A 144 -28.96 33.85 9.29
N ARG A 145 -28.91 34.55 10.42
CA ARG A 145 -28.14 35.78 10.64
C ARG A 145 -26.70 35.48 11.10
N CYS A 146 -26.51 34.50 11.98
CA CYS A 146 -25.18 34.17 12.49
C CYS A 146 -24.48 33.15 11.57
N LYS A 147 -23.55 33.60 10.73
CA LYS A 147 -22.76 32.73 9.84
C LYS A 147 -21.56 32.12 10.56
N PRO A 148 -21.17 30.87 10.27
CA PRO A 148 -19.92 30.32 10.80
C PRO A 148 -18.73 31.13 10.24
N LYS A 149 -17.71 31.37 11.07
CA LYS A 149 -16.55 32.20 10.70
C LYS A 149 -15.33 31.79 11.49
N GLU A 150 -14.17 31.81 10.85
CA GLU A 150 -12.86 31.73 11.52
C GLU A 150 -12.29 33.13 11.63
N MET A 151 -11.74 33.45 12.81
CA MET A 151 -11.23 34.77 13.17
C MET A 151 -9.79 34.61 13.63
N LEU A 152 -8.93 35.44 13.07
CA LEU A 152 -7.50 35.48 13.32
C LEU A 152 -7.11 36.89 13.79
N ALA A 153 -5.98 37.01 14.47
CA ALA A 153 -5.40 38.33 14.76
C ALA A 153 -4.91 38.96 13.45
N ALA A 154 -4.74 40.28 13.41
CA ALA A 154 -4.16 40.95 12.23
C ALA A 154 -2.68 40.62 12.06
N GLU A 155 -1.96 40.53 13.19
CA GLU A 155 -0.54 40.21 13.27
C GLU A 155 -0.30 39.37 14.55
N TYR A 156 0.74 38.53 14.51
CA TYR A 156 1.21 37.79 15.68
C TYR A 156 2.63 38.25 16.03
N ARG A 157 3.00 38.21 17.31
CA ARG A 157 4.37 38.50 17.75
C ARG A 157 4.89 37.37 18.63
N ILE A 158 6.10 36.91 18.34
CA ILE A 158 6.85 35.93 19.14
C ILE A 158 8.20 36.57 19.49
N GLY A 159 8.36 36.98 20.74
CA GLY A 159 9.48 37.82 21.16
C GLY A 159 9.58 39.08 20.29
N ALA A 160 10.74 39.26 19.64
CA ALA A 160 10.99 40.38 18.74
C ALA A 160 10.40 40.20 17.32
N LEU A 161 9.94 39.00 16.94
CA LEU A 161 9.53 38.69 15.57
C LEU A 161 8.04 39.01 15.32
N PRO A 162 7.71 40.01 14.50
CA PRO A 162 6.37 40.17 13.93
C PRO A 162 6.10 39.12 12.83
N ILE A 163 4.88 38.58 12.81
CA ILE A 163 4.47 37.48 11.93
C ILE A 163 3.14 37.84 11.27
N GLU A 164 3.09 37.78 9.95
CA GLU A 164 1.88 38.04 9.18
C GLU A 164 0.82 36.96 9.45
N SER A 165 -0.43 37.37 9.66
CA SER A 165 -1.54 36.43 9.90
C SER A 165 -2.00 35.69 8.64
N ARG A 166 -1.75 36.26 7.45
CA ARG A 166 -2.21 35.68 6.20
C ARG A 166 -1.60 34.29 6.00
N SER A 167 -2.45 33.29 5.80
CA SER A 167 -2.05 31.88 5.56
C SER A 167 -1.29 31.21 6.72
N ILE A 168 -1.33 31.77 7.93
CA ILE A 168 -0.68 31.16 9.09
C ILE A 168 -1.43 29.88 9.50
N GLN A 169 -0.67 28.88 9.92
CA GLN A 169 -1.21 27.62 10.45
C GLN A 169 -0.80 27.43 11.90
N PHE A 170 -1.68 26.77 12.66
CA PHE A 170 -1.46 26.46 14.07
C PHE A 170 -1.51 24.95 14.30
N SER A 171 -0.64 24.44 15.17
CA SER A 171 -0.61 23.01 15.53
C SER A 171 -1.39 22.68 16.82
N GLY A 172 -2.20 23.61 17.34
CA GLY A 172 -2.97 23.45 18.57
C GLY A 172 -4.40 22.93 18.35
N SER A 173 -4.96 22.30 19.38
CA SER A 173 -6.37 21.86 19.36
C SER A 173 -7.32 22.99 19.77
N HIS A 174 -8.50 23.01 19.18
CA HIS A 174 -9.56 23.96 19.54
C HIS A 174 -10.20 23.56 20.87
N GLN A 175 -10.19 24.46 21.84
CA GLN A 175 -10.87 24.33 23.12
C GLN A 175 -12.16 25.14 23.13
N ALA A 176 -13.18 24.68 23.85
CA ALA A 176 -14.44 25.42 23.99
C ALA A 176 -14.23 26.69 24.82
N ILE A 177 -14.67 27.83 24.31
CA ILE A 177 -14.60 29.10 25.04
C ILE A 177 -15.89 29.29 25.83
N ASN A 178 -15.77 29.55 27.12
CA ASN A 178 -16.93 29.73 27.99
C ASN A 178 -17.64 31.07 27.66
N PRO A 179 -18.92 31.06 27.26
CA PRO A 179 -19.66 32.28 26.96
C PRO A 179 -19.68 33.33 28.08
N ARG A 180 -19.63 32.91 29.35
CA ARG A 180 -19.61 33.83 30.51
C ARG A 180 -18.31 34.63 30.63
N SER A 181 -17.22 34.13 30.05
CA SER A 181 -15.93 34.84 30.06
C SER A 181 -15.86 35.94 28.98
N LEU A 182 -16.90 36.07 28.16
CA LEU A 182 -16.92 36.93 26.99
C LEU A 182 -17.97 38.03 27.15
N ARG A 183 -17.66 39.21 26.61
CA ARG A 183 -18.60 40.35 26.57
C ARG A 183 -19.21 40.46 25.18
N LEU A 184 -20.52 40.64 25.11
CA LEU A 184 -21.20 40.91 23.85
C LEU A 184 -20.72 42.25 23.29
N SER A 185 -20.46 42.28 21.99
CA SER A 185 -20.27 43.53 21.24
C SER A 185 -21.58 44.30 21.12
N GLU A 186 -21.52 45.55 20.65
CA GLU A 186 -22.72 46.32 20.31
C GLU A 186 -23.61 45.58 19.30
N THR A 187 -23.02 45.07 18.21
CA THR A 187 -23.74 44.27 17.21
C THR A 187 -24.43 43.06 17.84
N GLY A 188 -23.74 42.35 18.74
CA GLY A 188 -24.32 41.21 19.43
C GLY A 188 -25.49 41.56 20.35
N SER A 189 -25.36 42.68 21.07
CA SER A 189 -26.41 43.20 21.94
C SER A 189 -27.62 43.70 21.15
N GLN A 190 -27.41 44.44 20.05
CA GLN A 190 -28.48 44.91 19.15
C GLN A 190 -29.23 43.76 18.48
N LEU A 191 -28.54 42.66 18.18
CA LEU A 191 -29.17 41.42 17.70
C LEU A 191 -30.03 40.74 18.77
N GLY A 192 -29.95 41.13 20.05
CA GLY A 192 -30.67 40.47 21.13
C GLY A 192 -30.08 39.13 21.53
N MET A 193 -28.78 38.91 21.31
CA MET A 193 -28.12 37.69 21.78
C MET A 193 -28.07 37.64 23.30
N ALA A 194 -28.43 36.50 23.87
CA ALA A 194 -28.37 36.24 25.29
C ALA A 194 -27.42 35.08 25.60
N VAL A 195 -26.73 35.14 26.74
CA VAL A 195 -25.90 34.03 27.21
C VAL A 195 -26.80 32.93 27.76
N ARG A 196 -26.86 31.77 27.09
CA ARG A 196 -27.53 30.56 27.58
C ARG A 196 -26.55 29.38 27.53
N MET A 197 -25.95 29.08 28.68
CA MET A 197 -24.87 28.09 28.77
C MET A 197 -25.24 26.75 28.09
N PRO A 198 -24.36 26.17 27.26
CA PRO A 198 -22.97 26.57 26.94
C PRO A 198 -22.84 27.37 25.62
N VAL A 199 -23.83 28.19 25.25
CA VAL A 199 -23.88 28.92 23.97
C VAL A 199 -24.34 30.37 24.14
N PHE A 200 -24.14 31.17 23.10
CA PHE A 200 -24.93 32.38 22.89
C PHE A 200 -26.18 32.00 22.11
N TYR A 201 -27.32 32.52 22.54
CA TYR A 201 -28.63 32.20 22.01
C TYR A 201 -29.26 33.44 21.41
N LEU A 202 -29.72 33.33 20.18
CA LEU A 202 -30.52 34.34 19.51
C LEU A 202 -31.94 33.78 19.38
N SER A 203 -32.88 34.36 20.13
CA SER A 203 -34.29 34.03 19.99
C SER A 203 -34.93 34.95 18.96
N LYS A 204 -35.77 34.39 18.08
CA LYS A 204 -36.53 35.14 17.08
C LYS A 204 -38.03 35.19 17.38
N GLY A 205 -38.45 34.67 18.53
CA GLY A 205 -39.81 34.85 19.04
C GLY A 205 -40.91 34.03 18.35
N GLU A 206 -40.57 33.14 17.41
CA GLU A 206 -41.56 32.25 16.79
C GLU A 206 -42.08 31.21 17.81
N GLN A 207 -43.38 30.86 17.73
CA GLN A 207 -44.04 29.92 18.67
C GLN A 207 -43.31 28.58 18.80
N ASP A 208 -42.76 28.07 17.72
CA ASP A 208 -42.06 26.78 17.68
C ASP A 208 -40.54 26.89 17.89
N ARG A 209 -40.03 28.10 18.17
CA ARG A 209 -38.59 28.46 18.19
C ARG A 209 -37.90 28.26 16.84
N ALA A 210 -38.67 28.08 15.77
CA ALA A 210 -38.12 27.98 14.44
C ALA A 210 -37.37 29.29 14.10
N GLY A 211 -36.21 29.14 13.46
CA GLY A 211 -35.30 30.25 13.18
C GLY A 211 -34.40 30.68 14.33
N ASP A 212 -34.60 30.21 15.58
CA ASP A 212 -33.67 30.49 16.68
C ASP A 212 -32.26 29.99 16.34
N GLU A 213 -31.24 30.73 16.79
CA GLU A 213 -29.84 30.42 16.50
C GLU A 213 -29.03 30.21 17.78
N ARG A 214 -28.06 29.30 17.70
CA ARG A 214 -27.06 29.06 18.74
C ARG A 214 -25.69 29.33 18.17
N VAL A 215 -24.88 30.07 18.92
CA VAL A 215 -23.51 30.39 18.56
C VAL A 215 -22.58 29.85 19.64
N ARG A 216 -21.59 29.06 19.22
CA ARG A 216 -20.52 28.54 20.07
C ARG A 216 -19.18 28.97 19.52
N TYR A 217 -18.28 29.37 20.43
CA TYR A 217 -16.90 29.69 20.10
C TYR A 217 -15.97 28.57 20.58
N THR A 218 -14.98 28.28 19.75
CA THR A 218 -13.86 27.41 20.11
C THR A 218 -12.58 28.09 19.66
N GLY A 219 -11.50 28.02 20.43
CA GLY A 219 -10.25 28.69 20.07
C GLY A 219 -9.01 27.88 20.42
N ILE A 220 -7.91 28.21 19.77
CA ILE A 220 -6.58 27.68 20.07
C ILE A 220 -5.93 28.63 21.06
N VAL A 221 -5.63 28.15 22.27
CA VAL A 221 -5.04 28.98 23.33
C VAL A 221 -3.62 29.41 22.93
N ALA A 222 -3.29 30.68 23.14
CA ALA A 222 -1.95 31.20 22.96
C ALA A 222 -1.01 30.59 24.02
N PRO A 223 0.02 29.83 23.62
CA PRO A 223 0.97 29.25 24.57
C PRO A 223 1.88 30.35 25.12
N ARG A 224 2.48 30.16 26.30
CA ARG A 224 3.44 31.14 26.86
C ARG A 224 4.70 31.25 25.99
N VAL A 225 5.16 30.13 25.46
CA VAL A 225 6.31 30.02 24.57
C VAL A 225 5.86 29.37 23.27
N ALA A 226 6.26 29.94 22.15
CA ALA A 226 5.94 29.43 20.83
C ALA A 226 7.19 29.44 19.94
N THR A 227 7.18 28.55 18.95
CA THR A 227 8.16 28.51 17.88
C THR A 227 7.48 28.77 16.55
N TYR A 228 7.99 29.77 15.83
CA TYR A 228 7.64 30.06 14.46
C TYR A 228 8.49 29.23 13.50
N PHE A 229 7.90 28.74 12.41
CA PHE A 229 8.60 28.17 11.27
C PHE A 229 8.09 28.81 9.98
N GLY A 230 8.99 29.40 9.20
CA GLY A 230 8.64 30.05 7.94
C GLY A 230 9.78 30.85 7.35
N LYS A 231 9.46 31.81 6.49
CA LYS A 231 10.44 32.66 5.82
C LYS A 231 10.53 34.01 6.51
N LEU A 232 11.76 34.49 6.75
CA LEU A 232 11.99 35.85 7.17
C LEU A 232 12.05 36.75 5.93
N GLN A 233 11.23 37.79 5.85
CA GLN A 233 11.26 38.76 4.76
C GLN A 233 11.04 40.16 5.32
N ALA A 234 11.98 41.08 5.07
CA ALA A 234 11.94 42.44 5.58
C ALA A 234 11.66 42.52 7.11
N GLY A 235 12.33 41.66 7.89
CA GLY A 235 12.17 41.60 9.35
C GLY A 235 10.87 40.96 9.85
N ARG A 236 10.03 40.43 8.95
CA ARG A 236 8.75 39.79 9.28
C ARG A 236 8.74 38.31 8.93
N GLY A 237 8.06 37.50 9.75
CA GLY A 237 7.72 36.13 9.42
C GLY A 237 6.58 36.11 8.39
N VAL A 238 6.85 35.56 7.21
CA VAL A 238 5.88 35.44 6.10
C VAL A 238 5.80 34.01 5.58
N ALA A 239 4.73 33.72 4.87
CA ALA A 239 4.51 32.39 4.31
C ALA A 239 5.52 32.03 3.22
N HIS A 240 6.11 30.84 3.32
CA HIS A 240 6.89 30.27 2.23
C HIS A 240 6.09 29.19 1.52
N ARG A 241 5.81 29.39 0.23
CA ARG A 241 5.18 28.37 -0.60
C ARG A 241 6.26 27.60 -1.35
N PHE A 242 6.31 26.29 -1.14
CA PHE A 242 7.19 25.42 -1.93
C PHE A 242 6.63 25.24 -3.33
N GLU A 243 7.51 25.31 -4.32
CA GLU A 243 7.14 24.96 -5.69
C GLU A 243 6.92 23.44 -5.78
N PRO A 244 5.80 22.99 -6.37
CA PRO A 244 5.61 21.58 -6.62
C PRO A 244 6.66 21.08 -7.62
N PRO A 245 7.25 19.89 -7.43
CA PRO A 245 8.16 19.31 -8.40
C PRO A 245 7.53 19.26 -9.80
N ALA A 246 8.33 19.54 -10.84
CA ALA A 246 7.86 19.52 -12.22
C ALA A 246 7.42 18.09 -12.63
N GLY A 247 6.23 17.97 -13.24
CA GLY A 247 5.69 16.71 -13.77
C GLY A 247 4.17 16.65 -13.79
N LEU A 248 3.60 16.04 -14.84
CA LEU A 248 2.14 15.99 -15.09
C LEU A 248 1.36 15.36 -13.93
N LEU A 249 1.92 14.36 -13.26
CA LEU A 249 1.29 13.71 -12.11
C LEU A 249 1.37 14.55 -10.82
N TYR A 250 2.41 15.37 -10.63
CA TYR A 250 2.54 16.20 -9.44
C TYR A 250 1.61 17.41 -9.46
N GLN A 251 1.34 17.99 -10.64
CA GLN A 251 0.42 19.12 -10.74
C GLN A 251 -1.04 18.77 -10.40
N ILE A 252 -1.45 17.52 -10.61
CA ILE A 252 -2.83 17.08 -10.34
C ILE A 252 -3.01 16.69 -8.86
N PHE A 253 -1.97 16.19 -8.20
CA PHE A 253 -2.11 15.53 -6.89
C PHE A 253 -1.23 16.10 -5.77
N ALA A 254 -0.24 16.95 -6.06
CA ALA A 254 0.63 17.53 -5.04
C ALA A 254 0.00 18.79 -4.43
N ASP A 255 0.06 18.87 -3.10
CA ASP A 255 -0.27 20.06 -2.35
C ASP A 255 1.03 20.89 -2.22
N PRO A 256 1.17 22.06 -2.89
CA PRO A 256 2.35 22.91 -2.74
C PRO A 256 2.36 23.43 -1.31
N GLY A 257 3.09 22.73 -0.46
CA GLY A 257 3.12 23.00 0.98
C GLY A 257 3.44 24.45 1.26
N THR A 258 2.72 25.03 2.21
CA THR A 258 3.04 26.37 2.73
C THR A 258 3.63 26.21 4.12
N LEU A 259 4.88 26.65 4.30
CA LEU A 259 5.52 26.73 5.60
C LEU A 259 5.28 28.14 6.16
N HIS A 260 4.30 28.22 7.04
CA HIS A 260 3.97 29.39 7.83
C HIS A 260 3.27 28.93 9.10
N LEU A 261 4.02 28.58 10.13
CA LEU A 261 3.47 27.89 11.30
C LEU A 261 3.88 28.53 12.61
N ILE A 262 2.93 28.63 13.54
CA ILE A 262 3.18 28.87 14.96
C ILE A 262 2.81 27.61 15.74
N VAL A 263 3.77 27.10 16.50
CA VAL A 263 3.64 25.86 17.28
C VAL A 263 3.99 26.15 18.73
N ALA A 264 3.25 25.55 19.67
CA ALA A 264 3.51 25.70 21.09
C ALA A 264 4.80 25.00 21.53
N GLY A 265 5.55 25.64 22.44
CA GLY A 265 6.79 25.13 23.00
C GLY A 265 8.05 25.61 22.27
N ASP A 266 9.19 25.16 22.78
CA ASP A 266 10.50 25.35 22.16
C ASP A 266 10.62 24.58 20.84
N ARG A 267 11.71 24.79 20.09
CA ARG A 267 11.92 24.16 18.78
C ARG A 267 11.81 22.63 18.86
N ALA A 268 12.40 22.00 19.88
CA ALA A 268 12.39 20.56 20.05
C ALA A 268 10.96 20.01 20.28
N THR A 269 10.22 20.62 21.22
CA THR A 269 8.83 20.24 21.53
C THR A 269 7.90 20.51 20.36
N ALA A 270 8.13 21.62 19.65
CA ALA A 270 7.36 21.98 18.46
C ALA A 270 7.56 20.98 17.32
N LEU A 271 8.81 20.61 17.02
CA LEU A 271 9.14 19.59 16.02
C LEU A 271 8.58 18.21 16.40
N ALA A 272 8.68 17.82 17.67
CA ALA A 272 8.07 16.59 18.17
C ALA A 272 6.55 16.57 17.96
N SER A 273 5.88 17.68 18.29
CA SER A 273 4.43 17.84 18.09
C SER A 273 4.03 17.74 16.62
N LEU A 274 4.78 18.41 15.73
CA LEU A 274 4.55 18.33 14.28
C LEU A 274 4.75 16.90 13.74
N ARG A 275 5.75 16.18 14.24
CA ARG A 275 6.02 14.79 13.86
C ARG A 275 4.86 13.87 14.25
N LEU A 276 4.41 13.96 15.50
CA LEU A 276 3.32 13.13 16.03
C LEU A 276 2.01 13.39 15.27
N ASN A 277 1.63 14.66 15.09
CA ASN A 277 0.42 15.04 14.37
C ASN A 277 0.46 14.60 12.91
N GLY A 278 1.61 14.78 12.24
CA GLY A 278 1.82 14.32 10.87
C GLY A 278 1.66 12.80 10.75
N GLN A 279 2.30 12.03 11.62
CA GLN A 279 2.21 10.56 11.63
C GLN A 279 0.79 10.07 11.88
N MET A 280 0.10 10.61 12.89
CA MET A 280 -1.29 10.25 13.20
C MET A 280 -2.21 10.50 12.01
N GLN A 281 -2.05 11.64 11.33
CA GLN A 281 -2.84 11.94 10.14
C GLN A 281 -2.54 10.95 9.00
N THR A 282 -1.27 10.66 8.72
CA THR A 282 -0.87 9.67 7.71
C THR A 282 -1.50 8.31 7.99
N TRP A 283 -1.42 7.81 9.23
CA TRP A 283 -1.98 6.50 9.59
C TRP A 283 -3.51 6.47 9.54
N THR A 284 -4.18 7.53 9.99
CA THR A 284 -5.63 7.64 9.93
C THR A 284 -6.13 7.63 8.49
N THR A 285 -5.47 8.38 7.61
CA THR A 285 -5.83 8.42 6.18
C THR A 285 -5.49 7.10 5.47
N ARG A 286 -4.38 6.43 5.81
CA ARG A 286 -4.08 5.07 5.32
C ARG A 286 -5.15 4.07 5.73
N GLY A 287 -5.54 4.06 7.00
CA GLY A 287 -6.59 3.18 7.53
C GLY A 287 -7.93 3.43 6.86
N LEU A 288 -8.35 4.69 6.76
CA LEU A 288 -9.61 5.08 6.12
C LEU A 288 -9.62 4.77 4.62
N GLY A 289 -8.54 5.11 3.90
CA GLY A 289 -8.40 4.84 2.47
C GLY A 289 -8.43 3.33 2.18
N THR A 290 -7.71 2.53 2.97
CA THR A 290 -7.72 1.07 2.84
C THR A 290 -9.10 0.49 3.12
N ALA A 291 -9.79 0.96 4.17
CA ALA A 291 -11.15 0.52 4.48
C ALA A 291 -12.15 0.85 3.35
N LEU A 292 -12.06 2.07 2.79
CA LEU A 292 -12.86 2.48 1.63
C LEU A 292 -12.56 1.63 0.39
N PHE A 293 -11.29 1.29 0.16
CA PHE A 293 -10.87 0.43 -0.96
C PHE A 293 -11.47 -0.98 -0.82
N VAL A 294 -11.30 -1.61 0.35
CA VAL A 294 -11.85 -2.94 0.64
C VAL A 294 -13.38 -2.93 0.52
N LEU A 295 -14.04 -1.88 0.99
CA LEU A 295 -15.49 -1.71 0.84
C LEU A 295 -15.90 -1.58 -0.63
N GLY A 296 -15.15 -0.82 -1.43
CA GLY A 296 -15.38 -0.68 -2.87
C GLY A 296 -15.25 -2.02 -3.61
N VAL A 297 -14.17 -2.78 -3.34
CA VAL A 297 -13.96 -4.13 -3.88
C VAL A 297 -15.06 -5.08 -3.43
N TYR A 298 -15.46 -5.03 -2.16
CA TYR A 298 -16.57 -5.83 -1.64
C TYR A 298 -17.88 -5.59 -2.42
N VAL A 299 -18.20 -4.32 -2.72
CA VAL A 299 -19.37 -3.96 -3.53
C VAL A 299 -19.25 -4.50 -4.96
N LEU A 300 -18.07 -4.43 -5.57
CA LEU A 300 -17.80 -4.95 -6.93
C LEU A 300 -17.92 -6.48 -7.01
N ILE A 301 -17.31 -7.22 -6.08
CA ILE A 301 -17.44 -8.68 -6.01
C ILE A 301 -18.90 -9.06 -5.74
N GLY A 302 -19.62 -8.26 -4.94
CA GLY A 302 -21.06 -8.39 -4.72
C GLY A 302 -21.90 -8.28 -5.99
N TRP A 303 -21.43 -7.54 -7.00
CA TRP A 303 -22.05 -7.48 -8.32
C TRP A 303 -21.77 -8.76 -9.13
N MET A 304 -20.51 -9.21 -9.18
CA MET A 304 -20.10 -10.43 -9.91
C MET A 304 -20.77 -11.70 -9.35
N THR A 305 -20.76 -11.87 -8.04
CA THR A 305 -21.41 -13.00 -7.37
C THR A 305 -22.93 -13.00 -7.57
N GLY A 306 -23.54 -11.82 -7.73
CA GLY A 306 -24.94 -11.64 -8.13
C GLY A 306 -25.35 -12.41 -9.38
N PHE A 307 -24.39 -12.74 -10.25
CA PHE A 307 -24.56 -13.57 -11.44
C PHE A 307 -24.45 -15.08 -11.13
N LEU A 308 -23.60 -15.48 -10.18
CA LEU A 308 -23.41 -16.89 -9.79
C LEU A 308 -24.53 -17.47 -8.89
N PHE A 309 -25.42 -16.63 -8.34
CA PHE A 309 -26.44 -17.03 -7.37
C PHE A 309 -27.67 -17.78 -7.92
N HIS A 310 -27.61 -18.37 -9.12
CA HIS A 310 -28.68 -19.27 -9.58
C HIS A 310 -28.72 -20.62 -8.83
N LEU A 311 -27.77 -20.89 -7.93
CA LEU A 311 -27.72 -22.08 -7.08
C LEU A 311 -28.09 -21.76 -5.61
N PRO A 312 -29.21 -22.29 -5.07
CA PRO A 312 -29.75 -21.90 -3.76
C PRO A 312 -28.91 -22.32 -2.53
N THR A 313 -28.05 -23.33 -2.63
CA THR A 313 -27.28 -23.89 -1.50
C THR A 313 -26.00 -23.12 -1.18
N LEU A 314 -25.44 -22.34 -2.10
CA LEU A 314 -24.17 -21.62 -1.88
C LEU A 314 -24.32 -20.25 -1.21
N ARG A 315 -25.54 -19.87 -0.80
CA ARG A 315 -25.80 -18.48 -0.40
C ARG A 315 -24.91 -18.00 0.76
N TRP A 316 -24.82 -18.78 1.83
CA TRP A 316 -24.05 -18.41 3.03
C TRP A 316 -22.53 -18.41 2.79
N VAL A 317 -22.01 -19.41 2.06
CA VAL A 317 -20.59 -19.49 1.67
C VAL A 317 -20.19 -18.32 0.79
N ALA A 318 -21.07 -17.92 -0.13
CA ALA A 318 -20.80 -16.80 -1.01
C ALA A 318 -20.91 -15.44 -0.29
N GLU A 319 -21.76 -15.27 0.73
CA GLU A 319 -21.76 -14.01 1.49
C GLU A 319 -20.47 -13.81 2.30
N SER A 320 -20.01 -14.85 2.99
CA SER A 320 -18.76 -14.84 3.75
C SER A 320 -17.54 -14.80 2.83
N GLY A 321 -17.58 -15.55 1.72
CA GLY A 321 -16.50 -15.59 0.73
C GLY A 321 -16.25 -14.23 0.08
N ARG A 322 -17.30 -13.41 -0.13
CA ARG A 322 -17.14 -12.05 -0.69
C ARG A 322 -16.29 -11.15 0.17
N PHE A 323 -16.52 -11.15 1.48
CA PHE A 323 -15.76 -10.31 2.40
C PHE A 323 -14.30 -10.78 2.46
N VAL A 324 -14.08 -12.10 2.60
CA VAL A 324 -12.73 -12.67 2.62
C VAL A 324 -12.00 -12.36 1.31
N SER A 325 -12.66 -12.52 0.16
CA SER A 325 -12.07 -12.22 -1.15
C SER A 325 -11.72 -10.74 -1.29
N ALA A 326 -12.62 -9.85 -0.85
CA ALA A 326 -12.37 -8.41 -0.85
C ALA A 326 -11.20 -8.01 0.04
N LEU A 327 -10.99 -8.70 1.16
CA LEU A 327 -9.87 -8.44 2.06
C LEU A 327 -8.54 -9.00 1.50
N VAL A 328 -8.56 -10.22 0.98
CA VAL A 328 -7.41 -10.90 0.36
C VAL A 328 -6.91 -10.17 -0.89
N ILE A 329 -7.82 -9.61 -1.69
CA ILE A 329 -7.46 -8.81 -2.87
C ILE A 329 -7.21 -7.34 -2.48
N GLY A 330 -8.06 -6.80 -1.62
CA GLY A 330 -8.08 -5.38 -1.30
C GLY A 330 -6.85 -4.91 -0.52
N LEU A 331 -6.41 -5.66 0.49
CA LEU A 331 -5.26 -5.28 1.31
C LEU A 331 -3.95 -5.26 0.50
N PRO A 332 -3.58 -6.32 -0.25
CA PRO A 332 -2.35 -6.29 -1.04
C PRO A 332 -2.33 -5.18 -2.08
N VAL A 333 -3.45 -4.91 -2.75
CA VAL A 333 -3.52 -3.82 -3.74
C VAL A 333 -3.39 -2.45 -3.06
N ALA A 334 -4.05 -2.22 -1.92
CA ALA A 334 -3.90 -0.97 -1.18
C ALA A 334 -2.44 -0.77 -0.70
N ILE A 335 -1.79 -1.83 -0.22
CA ILE A 335 -0.36 -1.81 0.16
C ILE A 335 0.53 -1.52 -1.05
N LEU A 336 0.28 -2.17 -2.19
CA LEU A 336 1.02 -1.93 -3.42
C LEU A 336 0.89 -0.48 -3.88
N VAL A 337 -0.31 0.10 -3.82
CA VAL A 337 -0.57 1.50 -4.18
C VAL A 337 0.16 2.45 -3.23
N MET A 338 0.10 2.21 -1.92
CA MET A 338 0.85 2.99 -0.94
C MET A 338 2.37 2.90 -1.20
N ALA A 339 2.89 1.70 -1.47
CA ALA A 339 4.30 1.50 -1.78
C ALA A 339 4.72 2.21 -3.08
N ALA A 340 3.91 2.09 -4.14
CA ALA A 340 4.17 2.75 -5.42
C ALA A 340 4.16 4.28 -5.27
N ALA A 341 3.17 4.84 -4.57
CA ALA A 341 3.09 6.28 -4.33
C ALA A 341 4.28 6.78 -3.49
N TYR A 342 4.68 6.02 -2.46
CA TYR A 342 5.84 6.34 -1.64
C TYR A 342 7.15 6.30 -2.43
N LEU A 343 7.34 5.29 -3.29
CA LEU A 343 8.51 5.14 -4.14
C LEU A 343 8.64 6.26 -5.17
N ILE A 344 7.52 6.66 -5.78
CA ILE A 344 7.49 7.78 -6.73
C ILE A 344 7.85 9.08 -6.03
N ALA A 345 7.37 9.29 -4.80
CA ALA A 345 7.76 10.45 -3.99
C ALA A 345 9.26 10.46 -3.59
N HIS A 346 9.97 9.32 -3.69
CA HIS A 346 11.36 9.16 -3.27
C HIS A 346 12.21 8.46 -4.36
N PRO A 347 12.56 9.16 -5.47
CA PRO A 347 13.22 8.55 -6.63
C PRO A 347 14.59 7.92 -6.31
N TRP A 348 15.32 8.43 -5.31
CA TRP A 348 16.58 7.84 -4.86
C TRP A 348 16.40 6.42 -4.31
N LEU A 349 15.26 6.13 -3.67
CA LEU A 349 14.98 4.81 -3.09
C LEU A 349 14.70 3.79 -4.20
N LEU A 350 14.08 4.23 -5.30
CA LEU A 350 13.95 3.42 -6.53
C LEU A 350 15.32 3.07 -7.12
N VAL A 351 16.25 4.02 -7.16
CA VAL A 351 17.62 3.77 -7.64
C VAL A 351 18.32 2.72 -6.78
N VAL A 352 18.24 2.83 -5.44
CA VAL A 352 18.83 1.84 -4.52
C VAL A 352 18.23 0.44 -4.73
N ILE A 353 16.90 0.34 -4.88
CA ILE A 353 16.23 -0.95 -5.15
C ILE A 353 16.67 -1.51 -6.51
N ALA A 354 16.73 -0.68 -7.55
CA ALA A 354 17.15 -1.10 -8.88
C ALA A 354 18.59 -1.61 -8.88
N ILE A 355 19.51 -0.93 -8.18
CA ILE A 355 20.89 -1.39 -7.98
C ILE A 355 20.91 -2.73 -7.24
N GLY A 356 20.09 -2.89 -6.19
CA GLY A 356 19.97 -4.15 -5.46
C GLY A 356 19.52 -5.32 -6.34
N ILE A 357 18.52 -5.09 -7.21
CA ILE A 357 18.03 -6.09 -8.18
C ILE A 357 19.12 -6.41 -9.21
N ALA A 358 19.76 -5.39 -9.78
CA ALA A 358 20.85 -5.56 -10.74
C ALA A 358 22.03 -6.34 -10.13
N ALA A 359 22.38 -6.06 -8.87
CA ALA A 359 23.41 -6.80 -8.13
C ALA A 359 23.00 -8.26 -7.87
N ALA A 360 21.75 -8.53 -7.54
CA ALA A 360 21.25 -9.89 -7.37
C ALA A 360 21.29 -10.70 -8.67
N ILE A 361 20.84 -10.10 -9.78
CA ILE A 361 20.91 -10.70 -11.12
C ILE A 361 22.38 -10.91 -11.54
N GLY A 362 23.22 -9.90 -11.36
CA GLY A 362 24.66 -9.98 -11.64
C GLY A 362 25.36 -11.06 -10.83
N ARG A 363 24.99 -11.25 -9.55
CA ARG A 363 25.51 -12.34 -8.70
C ARG A 363 25.07 -13.71 -9.20
N LEU A 364 23.84 -13.87 -9.68
CA LEU A 364 23.37 -15.12 -10.28
C LEU A 364 24.12 -15.42 -11.58
N TRP A 365 24.34 -14.42 -12.43
CA TRP A 365 25.11 -14.56 -13.67
C TRP A 365 26.58 -14.90 -13.44
N TRP A 366 27.22 -14.23 -12.48
CA TRP A 366 28.60 -14.52 -12.13
C TRP A 366 28.74 -15.94 -11.58
N ARG A 367 27.81 -16.38 -10.71
CA ARG A 367 27.79 -17.77 -10.23
C ARG A 367 27.64 -18.78 -11.37
N ALA A 368 26.75 -18.54 -12.32
CA ALA A 368 26.58 -19.40 -13.48
C ALA A 368 27.88 -19.51 -14.31
N ARG A 369 28.55 -18.38 -14.57
CA ARG A 369 29.84 -18.38 -15.29
C ARG A 369 30.95 -19.09 -14.53
N SER A 370 31.05 -18.89 -13.22
CA SER A 370 32.06 -19.58 -12.39
C SER A 370 31.85 -21.09 -12.37
N SER A 371 30.59 -21.56 -12.35
CA SER A 371 30.30 -23.00 -12.47
C SER A 371 30.65 -23.58 -13.84
N GLN A 372 30.40 -22.83 -14.93
CA GLN A 372 30.82 -23.23 -16.28
C GLN A 372 32.34 -23.35 -16.38
N GLN A 373 33.07 -22.37 -15.87
CA GLN A 373 34.54 -22.37 -15.89
C GLN A 373 35.12 -23.53 -15.07
N ALA A 374 34.53 -23.84 -13.90
CA ALA A 374 34.94 -24.98 -13.10
C ALA A 374 34.73 -26.30 -13.85
N LEU A 375 33.60 -26.44 -14.54
CA LEU A 375 33.29 -27.65 -15.30
C LEU A 375 34.15 -27.78 -16.56
N GLN A 376 34.39 -26.68 -17.29
CA GLN A 376 35.32 -26.67 -18.42
C GLN A 376 36.75 -27.02 -18.00
N ARG A 377 37.22 -26.57 -16.83
CA ARG A 377 38.52 -26.96 -16.28
C ARG A 377 38.58 -28.44 -15.95
N ASP A 378 37.51 -29.01 -15.39
CA ASP A 378 37.43 -30.45 -15.09
C ASP A 378 37.45 -31.28 -16.38
N LEU A 379 36.68 -30.86 -17.39
CA LEU A 379 36.68 -31.50 -18.71
C LEU A 379 38.03 -31.35 -19.43
N THR A 380 38.67 -30.18 -19.35
CA THR A 380 40.01 -29.95 -19.91
C THR A 380 41.04 -30.87 -19.28
N ARG A 381 40.96 -31.11 -17.96
CA ARG A 381 41.82 -32.09 -17.27
C ARG A 381 41.55 -33.52 -17.72
N GLN A 382 40.29 -33.86 -17.98
CA GLN A 382 39.90 -35.22 -18.40
C GLN A 382 40.31 -35.53 -19.85
N TYR A 383 40.24 -34.54 -20.75
CA TYR A 383 40.49 -34.72 -22.19
C TYR A 383 41.85 -34.15 -22.66
N GLY A 384 42.61 -33.49 -21.78
CA GLY A 384 43.98 -33.03 -22.04
C GLY A 384 44.11 -31.73 -22.83
N HIS A 385 43.01 -31.13 -23.29
CA HIS A 385 42.97 -29.87 -24.04
C HIS A 385 41.63 -29.15 -23.81
N PRO A 386 41.56 -27.82 -24.01
CA PRO A 386 40.30 -27.08 -23.89
C PRO A 386 39.36 -27.48 -25.03
N LEU A 387 38.20 -28.03 -24.68
CA LEU A 387 37.19 -28.47 -25.65
C LEU A 387 36.45 -27.26 -26.25
N GLU A 388 36.43 -27.18 -27.58
CA GLU A 388 35.61 -26.17 -28.27
C GLU A 388 34.10 -26.51 -28.17
N ALA A 389 33.23 -25.52 -28.42
CA ALA A 389 31.79 -25.72 -28.36
C ALA A 389 31.29 -26.82 -29.32
N GLY A 390 31.93 -26.98 -30.48
CA GLY A 390 31.64 -28.05 -31.44
C GLY A 390 32.04 -29.43 -30.91
N GLU A 391 33.23 -29.54 -30.29
CA GLU A 391 33.76 -30.78 -29.74
C GLU A 391 32.96 -31.26 -28.53
N LEU A 392 32.50 -30.33 -27.68
CA LEU A 392 31.59 -30.63 -26.56
C LEU A 392 30.31 -31.32 -27.05
N LYS A 393 29.72 -30.83 -28.14
CA LYS A 393 28.52 -31.42 -28.74
C LYS A 393 28.81 -32.75 -29.43
N ASP A 394 29.97 -32.87 -30.08
CA ASP A 394 30.40 -34.14 -30.66
C ASP A 394 30.60 -35.21 -29.56
N LEU A 395 31.20 -34.85 -28.42
CA LEU A 395 31.37 -35.73 -27.27
C LEU A 395 30.06 -36.07 -26.55
N GLU A 396 29.17 -35.08 -26.38
CA GLU A 396 27.83 -35.28 -25.82
C GLU A 396 27.04 -36.31 -26.64
N PHE A 397 27.01 -36.12 -27.97
CA PHE A 397 26.35 -37.07 -28.87
C PHE A 397 27.00 -38.45 -28.83
N LEU A 398 28.33 -38.53 -28.79
CA LEU A 398 29.03 -39.80 -28.74
C LEU A 398 28.71 -40.57 -27.46
N GLN A 399 28.64 -39.90 -26.31
CA GLN A 399 28.22 -40.52 -25.04
C GLN A 399 26.74 -40.92 -25.08
N LEU A 400 25.87 -40.09 -25.66
CA LEU A 400 24.46 -40.41 -25.83
C LEU A 400 24.27 -41.64 -26.74
N ALA A 401 25.03 -41.72 -27.83
CA ALA A 401 25.01 -42.84 -28.76
C ALA A 401 25.59 -44.12 -28.14
N GLN A 402 26.67 -44.02 -27.36
CA GLN A 402 27.21 -45.15 -26.59
C GLN A 402 26.21 -45.68 -25.56
N LEU A 403 25.44 -44.80 -24.93
CA LEU A 403 24.41 -45.17 -23.97
C LEU A 403 23.19 -45.83 -24.63
N ALA A 404 22.95 -45.55 -25.92
CA ALA A 404 21.89 -46.14 -26.74
C ALA A 404 22.31 -47.42 -27.48
N ILE A 405 23.61 -47.70 -27.61
CA ILE A 405 24.09 -48.93 -28.25
C ILE A 405 23.99 -50.06 -27.22
N SER A 406 22.96 -50.91 -27.38
CA SER A 406 22.82 -52.14 -26.61
C SER A 406 23.54 -53.32 -27.29
N HIS A 407 23.62 -54.47 -26.60
CA HIS A 407 24.13 -55.72 -27.18
C HIS A 407 23.38 -56.18 -28.44
N GLU A 408 22.14 -55.75 -28.63
CA GLU A 408 21.28 -56.09 -29.78
C GLU A 408 21.26 -54.99 -30.86
N GLY A 409 22.05 -53.92 -30.70
CA GLY A 409 22.08 -52.77 -31.59
C GLY A 409 21.28 -51.57 -31.06
N ILE A 410 21.02 -50.60 -31.95
CA ILE A 410 20.30 -49.35 -31.64
C ILE A 410 18.82 -49.55 -31.96
N HIS A 411 17.93 -49.33 -30.99
CA HIS A 411 16.49 -49.46 -31.20
C HIS A 411 15.94 -48.37 -32.13
N GLN A 412 14.85 -48.65 -32.85
CA GLN A 412 14.28 -47.71 -33.83
C GLN A 412 13.92 -46.36 -33.17
N ASP A 413 13.43 -46.38 -31.94
CA ASP A 413 13.04 -45.16 -31.22
C ASP A 413 14.23 -44.34 -30.70
N GLU A 414 15.38 -44.95 -30.44
CA GLU A 414 16.62 -44.27 -30.07
C GLU A 414 17.26 -43.62 -31.28
N SER A 415 17.24 -44.32 -32.44
CA SER A 415 17.69 -43.74 -33.71
C SER A 415 16.90 -42.48 -34.08
N LYS A 416 15.58 -42.45 -33.80
CA LYS A 416 14.74 -41.26 -34.00
C LYS A 416 15.16 -40.10 -33.08
N VAL A 417 15.49 -40.39 -31.81
CA VAL A 417 15.96 -39.37 -30.85
C VAL A 417 17.31 -38.81 -31.28
N MET A 418 18.25 -39.67 -31.66
CA MET A 418 19.59 -39.27 -32.12
C MET A 418 19.52 -38.45 -33.42
N ARG A 419 18.70 -38.85 -34.40
CA ARG A 419 18.47 -38.06 -35.62
C ARG A 419 17.84 -36.70 -35.32
N LYS A 420 16.89 -36.64 -34.38
CA LYS A 420 16.26 -35.38 -33.95
C LYS A 420 17.27 -34.46 -33.26
N TRP A 421 18.15 -35.03 -32.43
CA TRP A 421 19.25 -34.31 -31.79
C TRP A 421 20.22 -33.77 -32.85
N ALA A 422 20.70 -34.60 -33.77
CA ALA A 422 21.65 -34.20 -34.82
C ALA A 422 21.09 -33.11 -35.75
N LYS A 423 19.81 -33.22 -36.14
CA LYS A 423 19.11 -32.19 -36.93
C LYS A 423 19.06 -30.85 -36.21
N LYS A 424 18.88 -30.86 -34.88
CA LYS A 424 18.83 -29.63 -34.07
C LYS A 424 20.19 -28.94 -33.97
N HIS A 425 21.27 -29.71 -34.00
CA HIS A 425 22.64 -29.20 -34.09
C HIS A 425 23.12 -28.98 -35.54
N ARG A 426 22.21 -29.05 -36.52
CA ARG A 426 22.49 -28.80 -37.96
C ARG A 426 23.54 -29.73 -38.56
N TRP A 427 23.64 -30.97 -38.08
CA TRP A 427 24.55 -31.96 -38.67
C TRP A 427 23.98 -32.53 -39.97
N ASN A 428 24.85 -32.75 -40.94
CA ASN A 428 24.52 -33.49 -42.16
C ASN A 428 24.48 -35.00 -41.88
N GLN A 429 23.91 -35.77 -42.81
CA GLN A 429 23.74 -37.22 -42.67
C GLN A 429 25.10 -37.93 -42.54
N GLU A 430 26.09 -37.49 -43.30
CA GLU A 430 27.46 -38.01 -43.26
C GLU A 430 28.12 -37.86 -41.89
N LYS A 431 28.02 -36.68 -41.25
CA LYS A 431 28.53 -36.47 -39.89
C LYS A 431 27.79 -37.34 -38.89
N TYR A 432 26.47 -37.44 -38.96
CA TYR A 432 25.68 -38.33 -38.10
C TYR A 432 26.15 -39.79 -38.21
N ASP A 433 26.27 -40.32 -39.43
CA ASP A 433 26.68 -41.70 -39.67
C ASP A 433 28.11 -41.96 -39.19
N SER A 434 29.03 -40.99 -39.42
CA SER A 434 30.41 -41.07 -38.90
C SER A 434 30.47 -41.11 -37.38
N MET A 435 29.58 -40.39 -36.69
CA MET A 435 29.52 -40.34 -35.23
C MET A 435 28.92 -41.61 -34.64
N ILE A 436 27.92 -42.20 -35.29
CA ILE A 436 27.39 -43.52 -34.93
C ILE A 436 28.44 -44.61 -35.12
N ALA A 437 29.18 -44.59 -36.24
CA ALA A 437 30.27 -45.53 -36.48
C ALA A 437 31.39 -45.41 -35.42
N ARG A 438 31.78 -44.19 -35.07
CA ARG A 438 32.74 -43.91 -33.98
C ARG A 438 32.24 -44.37 -32.61
N ALA A 439 30.95 -44.22 -32.33
CA ALA A 439 30.36 -44.68 -31.07
C ALA A 439 30.39 -46.21 -30.96
N ARG A 440 30.10 -46.93 -32.06
CA ARG A 440 30.18 -48.40 -32.15
C ARG A 440 31.61 -48.90 -31.96
N ASP A 441 32.57 -48.36 -32.72
CA ASP A 441 33.99 -48.74 -32.61
C ASP A 441 34.52 -48.58 -31.16
N LYS A 442 34.15 -47.48 -30.48
CA LYS A 442 34.51 -47.28 -29.07
C LYS A 442 33.78 -48.21 -28.11
N HIS A 443 32.52 -48.55 -28.39
CA HIS A 443 31.75 -49.51 -27.59
C HIS A 443 32.37 -50.91 -27.69
N ASP A 444 32.75 -51.33 -28.90
CA ASP A 444 33.34 -52.65 -29.17
C ASP A 444 34.74 -52.77 -28.54
N LYS A 445 35.53 -51.69 -28.57
CA LYS A 445 36.84 -51.61 -27.90
C LYS A 445 36.75 -51.61 -26.37
N ALA A 446 35.62 -51.18 -25.79
CA ALA A 446 35.46 -51.05 -24.35
C ALA A 446 35.15 -52.38 -23.61
N ARG A 447 35.20 -53.55 -24.31
CA ARG A 447 34.91 -54.89 -23.76
C ARG A 447 33.67 -54.91 -22.86
N SER A 448 32.49 -54.74 -23.46
CA SER A 448 31.18 -55.18 -22.91
C SER A 448 30.99 -54.99 -21.39
N ALA A 449 31.38 -53.83 -20.85
CA ALA A 449 30.99 -53.45 -19.50
C ALA A 449 29.56 -52.88 -19.57
N PRO A 450 28.65 -53.27 -18.67
CA PRO A 450 27.29 -52.75 -18.70
C PRO A 450 27.33 -51.21 -18.58
N PRO A 451 26.43 -50.51 -19.29
CA PRO A 451 26.37 -49.05 -19.28
C PRO A 451 26.24 -48.57 -17.84
N SER A 452 27.27 -47.86 -17.38
CA SER A 452 27.46 -47.55 -15.97
C SER A 452 26.86 -46.18 -15.62
N GLU A 453 26.44 -46.01 -14.36
CA GLU A 453 26.04 -44.71 -13.79
C GLU A 453 27.08 -43.60 -14.11
N THR A 454 28.35 -43.99 -14.28
CA THR A 454 29.46 -43.13 -14.71
C THR A 454 29.28 -42.54 -16.11
N GLN A 455 28.81 -43.32 -17.10
CA GLN A 455 28.57 -42.82 -18.47
C GLN A 455 27.40 -41.84 -18.49
N LEU A 456 26.32 -42.15 -17.77
CA LEU A 456 25.19 -41.24 -17.59
C LEU A 456 25.61 -39.94 -16.88
N CYS A 457 26.44 -40.04 -15.84
CA CYS A 457 27.01 -38.87 -15.16
C CYS A 457 27.88 -38.03 -16.10
N ASN A 458 28.73 -38.64 -16.92
CA ASN A 458 29.59 -37.95 -17.87
C ASN A 458 28.77 -37.26 -18.98
N LEU A 459 27.73 -37.92 -19.49
CA LEU A 459 26.80 -37.34 -20.45
C LEU A 459 26.09 -36.10 -19.87
N ILE A 460 25.57 -36.20 -18.64
CA ILE A 460 24.93 -35.07 -17.96
C ILE A 460 25.93 -33.94 -17.70
N ARG A 461 27.19 -34.25 -17.37
CA ARG A 461 28.26 -33.24 -17.22
C ARG A 461 28.53 -32.52 -18.54
N LEU A 462 28.70 -33.26 -19.64
CA LEU A 462 28.94 -32.68 -20.97
C LEU A 462 27.77 -31.79 -21.41
N ALA A 463 26.53 -32.26 -21.22
CA ALA A 463 25.32 -31.50 -21.53
C ALA A 463 25.09 -30.29 -20.61
N MET A 464 25.82 -30.17 -19.50
CA MET A 464 25.80 -28.99 -18.61
C MET A 464 26.97 -28.03 -18.87
N ALA A 465 27.95 -28.40 -19.70
CA ALA A 465 29.17 -27.64 -19.91
C ALA A 465 28.96 -26.33 -20.64
N ASP A 466 27.91 -26.23 -21.45
CA ASP A 466 27.48 -25.02 -22.14
C ASP A 466 26.66 -24.06 -21.23
N GLY A 467 26.38 -24.44 -19.98
CA GLY A 467 25.81 -23.59 -18.93
C GLY A 467 24.37 -23.83 -18.57
N THR A 468 23.61 -24.50 -19.44
CA THR A 468 22.22 -24.83 -19.15
C THR A 468 21.87 -26.13 -19.84
N LEU A 469 21.45 -27.13 -19.06
CA LEU A 469 20.88 -28.34 -19.61
C LEU A 469 19.54 -27.99 -20.26
N ALA A 470 19.49 -27.93 -21.58
CA ALA A 470 18.30 -27.51 -22.28
C ALA A 470 17.20 -28.58 -22.15
N ILE A 471 15.94 -28.15 -22.20
CA ILE A 471 14.77 -29.04 -22.01
C ILE A 471 14.83 -30.28 -22.93
N HIS A 472 15.34 -30.10 -24.14
CA HIS A 472 15.43 -31.17 -25.14
C HIS A 472 16.61 -32.13 -24.91
N GLU A 473 17.76 -31.65 -24.42
CA GLU A 473 18.90 -32.50 -24.04
C GLU A 473 18.50 -33.37 -22.85
N MET A 474 17.79 -32.78 -21.88
CA MET A 474 17.18 -33.53 -20.79
C MET A 474 16.20 -34.60 -21.30
N GLN A 475 15.34 -34.27 -22.27
CA GLN A 475 14.41 -35.24 -22.86
C GLN A 475 15.13 -36.37 -23.60
N SER A 476 16.21 -36.07 -24.33
CA SER A 476 17.03 -37.07 -25.00
C SER A 476 17.72 -37.98 -23.98
N ILE A 477 18.31 -37.42 -22.93
CA ILE A 477 18.95 -38.19 -21.84
C ILE A 477 17.91 -39.10 -21.18
N LEU A 478 16.76 -38.55 -20.75
CA LEU A 478 15.68 -39.30 -20.11
C LEU A 478 15.25 -40.50 -20.95
N LYS A 479 15.00 -40.28 -22.25
CA LYS A 479 14.48 -41.31 -23.14
C LYS A 479 15.49 -42.44 -23.41
N VAL A 480 16.78 -42.14 -23.48
CA VAL A 480 17.81 -43.18 -23.65
C VAL A 480 18.08 -43.90 -22.32
N SER A 481 18.06 -43.19 -21.19
CA SER A 481 18.28 -43.79 -19.87
C SER A 481 17.11 -44.65 -19.35
N GLU A 482 15.89 -44.44 -19.84
CA GLU A 482 14.71 -45.25 -19.49
C GLU A 482 14.90 -46.72 -19.90
N GLN A 483 15.57 -46.97 -21.03
CA GLN A 483 15.92 -48.30 -21.51
C GLN A 483 16.97 -49.01 -20.64
N LEU A 484 17.75 -48.24 -19.89
CA LEU A 484 18.69 -48.75 -18.90
C LEU A 484 18.06 -48.97 -17.51
N GLY A 485 16.73 -48.81 -17.39
CA GLY A 485 16.01 -48.98 -16.15
C GLY A 485 16.11 -47.79 -15.19
N TYR A 486 16.63 -46.64 -15.62
CA TYR A 486 16.62 -45.43 -14.80
C TYR A 486 15.28 -44.71 -14.89
N ASP A 487 14.63 -44.51 -13.75
CA ASP A 487 13.43 -43.69 -13.69
C ASP A 487 13.77 -42.19 -13.72
N ARG A 488 12.80 -41.37 -14.14
CA ARG A 488 12.95 -39.91 -14.21
C ARG A 488 13.43 -39.28 -12.90
N ARG A 489 12.98 -39.80 -11.75
CA ARG A 489 13.37 -39.25 -10.43
C ARG A 489 14.83 -39.52 -10.11
N THR A 490 15.37 -40.67 -10.50
CA THR A 490 16.79 -40.99 -10.33
C THR A 490 17.65 -40.04 -11.16
N ILE A 491 17.27 -39.78 -12.41
CA ILE A 491 18.00 -38.86 -13.30
C ILE A 491 17.94 -37.43 -12.78
N GLU A 492 16.77 -36.96 -12.33
CA GLU A 492 16.65 -35.64 -11.68
C GLU A 492 17.51 -35.54 -10.41
N THR A 493 17.67 -36.65 -9.67
CA THR A 493 18.52 -36.72 -8.48
C THR A 493 20.01 -36.68 -8.84
N ILE A 494 20.43 -37.37 -9.90
CA ILE A 494 21.80 -37.34 -10.42
C ILE A 494 22.13 -35.93 -10.92
N VAL A 495 21.24 -35.29 -11.69
CA VAL A 495 21.40 -33.90 -12.16
C VAL A 495 21.53 -32.94 -10.98
N LYS A 496 20.67 -33.03 -9.96
CA LYS A 496 20.76 -32.21 -8.74
C LYS A 496 22.05 -32.45 -7.96
N ARG A 497 22.54 -33.70 -7.93
CA ARG A 497 23.80 -34.08 -7.26
C ARG A 497 24.98 -33.44 -7.98
N LEU A 498 25.03 -33.53 -9.30
CA LEU A 498 26.07 -32.96 -10.15
C LEU A 498 26.05 -31.43 -10.11
N GLN A 499 24.87 -30.80 -10.16
CA GLN A 499 24.73 -29.35 -9.97
C GLN A 499 25.29 -28.91 -8.61
N ARG A 500 25.03 -29.65 -7.52
CA ARG A 500 25.56 -29.31 -6.19
C ARG A 500 27.07 -29.46 -6.09
N SER A 501 27.65 -30.52 -6.70
CA SER A 501 29.10 -30.71 -6.72
C SER A 501 29.81 -29.60 -7.52
N THR A 502 29.24 -29.18 -8.65
CA THR A 502 29.82 -28.13 -9.49
C THR A 502 29.63 -26.73 -8.88
N THR A 503 28.58 -26.51 -8.08
CA THR A 503 28.31 -25.21 -7.42
C THR A 503 29.11 -25.03 -6.11
N GLY A 504 29.91 -26.02 -5.68
CA GLY A 504 30.70 -25.93 -4.45
C GLY A 504 29.87 -25.89 -3.16
N ILE A 505 28.61 -26.32 -3.20
CA ILE A 505 27.78 -26.44 -2.00
C ILE A 505 28.13 -27.78 -1.36
N ILE A 506 29.13 -27.78 -0.47
CA ILE A 506 29.48 -28.93 0.36
C ILE A 506 28.24 -29.33 1.18
N PRO A 507 27.64 -30.52 0.98
CA PRO A 507 26.63 -31.00 1.90
C PRO A 507 27.31 -31.34 3.22
N ARG A 508 26.81 -30.78 4.33
CA ARG A 508 27.14 -31.30 5.67
C ARG A 508 26.87 -32.81 5.67
N PRO A 509 27.77 -33.64 6.21
CA PRO A 509 27.58 -35.08 6.22
C PRO A 509 26.26 -35.40 6.90
N THR A 510 25.35 -36.05 6.16
CA THR A 510 24.15 -36.64 6.72
C THR A 510 24.58 -37.63 7.80
N LYS A 511 24.24 -37.31 9.05
CA LYS A 511 24.42 -38.20 10.21
C LYS A 511 23.98 -39.62 9.83
N LYS A 512 24.91 -40.57 9.99
CA LYS A 512 24.67 -42.02 9.94
C LYS A 512 23.27 -42.33 10.50
N ARG A 513 22.39 -42.88 9.67
CA ARG A 513 21.16 -43.56 10.11
C ARG A 513 21.57 -44.58 11.17
N ARG A 514 21.25 -44.30 12.43
CA ARG A 514 21.28 -45.31 13.50
C ARG A 514 20.32 -46.43 13.09
N ARG A 515 20.82 -47.68 13.11
CA ARG A 515 20.00 -48.89 12.96
C ARG A 515 18.79 -48.82 13.91
N PRO A 516 17.61 -49.29 13.50
CA PRO A 516 16.47 -49.40 14.40
C PRO A 516 16.84 -50.31 15.58
N ARG A 517 16.60 -49.81 16.79
CA ARG A 517 16.72 -50.58 18.04
C ARG A 517 15.63 -51.64 18.04
N ASN A 518 16.03 -52.88 18.26
CA ASN A 518 15.18 -54.05 18.39
C ASN A 518 14.12 -53.83 19.50
N PRO A 519 12.80 -54.03 19.28
CA PRO A 519 11.76 -53.72 20.27
C PRO A 519 11.62 -54.73 21.42
N LEU A 520 12.45 -55.77 21.49
CA LEU A 520 12.26 -56.88 22.43
C LEU A 520 12.98 -56.76 23.79
N ALA A 521 13.51 -55.58 24.14
CA ALA A 521 14.30 -55.41 25.38
C ALA A 521 13.65 -54.50 26.44
N SER A 522 12.36 -54.17 26.36
CA SER A 522 11.68 -53.26 27.32
C SER A 522 10.58 -53.89 28.18
N ALA A 523 10.52 -55.23 28.30
CA ALA A 523 9.50 -55.91 29.10
C ALA A 523 10.01 -56.55 30.42
N ALA A 524 11.26 -56.33 30.82
CA ALA A 524 11.83 -56.96 32.02
C ALA A 524 12.49 -55.93 32.97
N ARG A 525 11.74 -54.93 33.44
CA ARG A 525 12.10 -54.15 34.65
C ARG A 525 10.93 -53.32 35.16
N ARG A 526 9.90 -53.99 35.66
CA ARG A 526 8.89 -53.40 36.56
C ARG A 526 8.26 -54.48 37.44
N LYS A 527 9.10 -55.10 38.28
CA LYS A 527 8.71 -55.75 39.55
C LYS A 527 9.91 -55.68 40.49
N LYS A 528 9.92 -54.63 41.30
CA LYS A 528 10.36 -54.58 42.70
C LYS A 528 10.01 -53.21 43.24
#